data_AF-A0A257LWB0-F1
#
_entry.id   AF-A0A257LWB0-F1
#
_cell.length_a   1.000
_cell.length_b   1.000
_cell.length_c   1.000
_cell.angle_alpha   90.00
_cell.angle_beta   90.00
_cell.angle_gamma   90.00
#
_symmetry.space_group_name_H-M   'P 1'
#
loop_
_entity.id
_entity.type
_entity.pdbx_description
1 polymer ?
#
loop_
_entity_poly.entity_id
_entity_poly.type
_entity_poly.pdbx_seq_one_letter_code
_entity_poly.pdbx_strand_id
1 'polypeptide(L)'
;MRCLFLLLALATAATAQQQLMRVQTDVKTDSYVEVTALFTKPAPNGYLPVRIRIVNQLTSNRSLGLTFESSNGYGDSGSRMKTSFSFDAPAEKSSQQDILVPLVALCGDSSAEVSVNLYGSMGSGTGGLSAQYAPEQPAVLLGENLFTPNASMLDAEVAKLYSSYRGSASQFAAKFDA
;
A
#
# COMPACT_ATOMS: atom_id res chain seq x y z
N MET A 1 34.70 16.60 14.94
CA MET A 1 33.34 16.08 15.22
C MET A 1 32.23 16.83 14.46
N ARG A 2 32.40 17.13 13.16
CA ARG A 2 31.38 17.80 12.33
C ARG A 2 30.87 16.94 11.17
N CYS A 3 31.61 15.90 10.76
CA CYS A 3 31.19 15.00 9.68
C CYS A 3 30.22 13.89 10.11
N LEU A 4 30.03 13.65 11.42
CA LEU A 4 29.15 12.59 11.91
C LEU A 4 27.65 12.94 11.79
N PHE A 5 27.30 14.23 11.80
CA PHE A 5 25.91 14.69 11.69
C PHE A 5 25.38 14.73 10.25
N LEU A 6 26.26 14.77 9.25
CA LEU A 6 25.86 14.71 7.83
C LEU A 6 25.51 13.28 7.37
N LEU A 7 26.03 12.24 8.04
CA LEU A 7 25.75 10.84 7.70
C LEU A 7 24.42 10.32 8.24
N LEU A 8 23.87 10.93 9.30
CA LEU A 8 22.54 10.56 9.83
C LEU A 8 21.37 11.16 9.03
N ALA A 9 21.63 12.18 8.19
CA ALA A 9 20.60 12.83 7.38
C ALA A 9 20.28 12.10 6.06
N LEU A 10 21.06 11.06 5.70
CA LEU A 10 20.84 10.27 4.48
C LEU A 10 20.06 8.96 4.71
N ALA A 11 19.64 8.65 5.93
CA ALA A 11 19.07 7.34 6.25
C ALA A 11 17.53 7.27 6.16
N THR A 12 16.82 8.37 5.86
CA THR A 12 15.39 8.31 5.58
C THR A 12 15.16 8.33 4.07
N ALA A 13 15.52 7.24 3.38
CA ALA A 13 14.94 6.98 2.07
C ALA A 13 13.43 6.83 2.27
N ALA A 14 12.67 7.83 1.83
CA ALA A 14 11.22 7.81 1.90
C ALA A 14 10.72 6.86 0.80
N THR A 15 10.72 5.55 1.08
CA THR A 15 10.36 4.52 0.11
C THR A 15 8.99 4.82 -0.50
N ALA A 16 8.88 4.83 -1.83
CA ALA A 16 7.61 5.07 -2.52
C ALA A 16 6.67 3.87 -2.47
N GLN A 17 7.13 2.73 -1.97
CA GLN A 17 6.31 1.58 -1.65
C GLN A 17 5.69 1.74 -0.26
N GLN A 18 4.40 1.41 -0.15
CA GLN A 18 3.67 1.46 1.10
C GLN A 18 3.53 0.05 1.66
N GLN A 19 4.18 -0.24 2.78
CA GLN A 19 3.93 -1.48 3.51
C GLN A 19 2.49 -1.46 4.05
N LEU A 20 1.66 -2.39 3.58
CA LEU A 20 0.28 -2.55 4.05
C LEU A 20 0.26 -3.30 5.37
N MET A 21 1.07 -4.37 5.47
CA MET A 21 1.27 -5.12 6.70
C MET A 21 2.56 -5.94 6.65
N ARG A 22 3.06 -6.28 7.83
CA ARG A 22 4.08 -7.32 8.04
C ARG A 22 3.71 -8.13 9.26
N VAL A 23 3.53 -9.43 9.08
CA VAL A 23 3.17 -10.38 10.14
C VAL A 23 4.32 -11.34 10.33
N GLN A 24 4.97 -11.27 11.49
CA GLN A 24 6.01 -12.21 11.86
C GLN A 24 5.36 -13.46 12.46
N THR A 25 5.53 -14.59 11.78
CA THR A 25 4.97 -15.89 12.14
C THR A 25 5.79 -16.59 13.21
N ASP A 26 7.11 -16.45 13.16
CA ASP A 26 8.04 -16.98 14.17
C ASP A 26 9.24 -16.06 14.33
N VAL A 27 9.45 -15.59 15.56
CA VAL A 27 10.50 -14.62 15.90
C VAL A 27 11.89 -15.26 15.86
N LYS A 28 12.00 -16.56 16.19
CA LYS A 28 13.30 -17.25 16.29
C LYS A 28 13.95 -17.45 14.92
N THR A 29 13.15 -17.83 13.95
CA THR A 29 13.60 -18.10 12.57
C THR A 29 13.42 -16.91 11.64
N ASP A 30 12.85 -15.81 12.13
CA ASP A 30 12.44 -14.65 11.34
C ASP A 30 11.55 -15.04 10.14
N SER A 31 10.58 -15.92 10.40
CA SER A 31 9.56 -16.27 9.40
C SER A 31 8.48 -15.19 9.39
N TYR A 32 8.12 -14.67 8.22
CA TYR A 32 7.13 -13.60 8.09
C TYR A 32 6.40 -13.60 6.75
N VAL A 33 5.28 -12.89 6.72
CA VAL A 33 4.58 -12.46 5.52
C VAL A 33 4.56 -10.94 5.50
N GLU A 34 4.98 -10.35 4.39
CA GLU A 34 4.96 -8.92 4.16
C GLU A 34 4.15 -8.62 2.90
N VAL A 35 3.30 -7.62 2.98
CA VAL A 35 2.42 -7.17 1.90
C VAL A 35 2.64 -5.69 1.69
N THR A 36 3.03 -5.33 0.48
CA THR A 36 3.49 -3.99 0.14
C THR A 36 2.77 -3.52 -1.12
N ALA A 37 2.05 -2.41 -1.04
CA ALA A 37 1.55 -1.73 -2.22
C ALA A 37 2.71 -1.07 -2.96
N LEU A 38 2.79 -1.28 -4.26
CA LEU A 38 3.85 -0.67 -5.08
C LEU A 38 3.62 0.83 -5.30
N PHE A 39 2.43 1.31 -4.96
CA PHE A 39 2.05 2.72 -5.00
C PHE A 39 1.63 3.22 -3.63
N THR A 40 1.94 4.49 -3.32
CA THR A 40 1.56 5.14 -2.06
C THR A 40 0.07 5.48 -1.94
N LYS A 41 -0.70 5.39 -3.02
CA LYS A 41 -2.16 5.55 -3.02
C LYS A 41 -2.83 4.52 -3.94
N PRO A 42 -4.02 4.02 -3.58
CA PRO A 42 -4.78 3.12 -4.44
C PRO A 42 -5.39 3.93 -5.58
N ALA A 43 -5.28 3.47 -6.84
CA ALA A 43 -5.85 4.18 -7.97
C ALA A 43 -7.37 4.39 -7.80
N PRO A 44 -7.96 5.47 -8.36
CA PRO A 44 -9.40 5.73 -8.27
C PRO A 44 -10.26 4.68 -8.99
N ASN A 45 -9.64 3.85 -9.83
CA ASN A 45 -10.25 2.71 -10.52
C ASN A 45 -9.15 1.74 -11.00
N GLY A 46 -9.54 0.56 -11.46
CA GLY A 46 -8.62 -0.41 -12.06
C GLY A 46 -8.02 -1.36 -11.04
N TYR A 47 -6.69 -1.36 -10.91
CA TYR A 47 -5.96 -2.32 -10.09
C TYR A 47 -4.91 -1.65 -9.20
N LEU A 48 -4.71 -2.18 -8.00
CA LEU A 48 -3.58 -1.90 -7.12
C LEU A 48 -2.54 -3.01 -7.27
N PRO A 49 -1.34 -2.71 -7.80
CA PRO A 49 -0.22 -3.64 -7.77
C PRO A 49 0.30 -3.81 -6.35
N VAL A 50 0.36 -5.06 -5.89
CA VAL A 50 0.79 -5.43 -4.55
C VAL A 50 1.87 -6.50 -4.64
N ARG A 51 2.95 -6.32 -3.90
CA ARG A 51 4.02 -7.29 -3.72
C ARG A 51 3.81 -8.07 -2.43
N ILE A 52 3.82 -9.38 -2.56
CA ILE A 52 3.73 -10.32 -1.44
C ILE A 52 5.10 -10.96 -1.27
N ARG A 53 5.70 -10.80 -0.08
CA ARG A 53 6.95 -11.46 0.29
C ARG A 53 6.67 -12.44 1.42
N ILE A 54 6.98 -13.70 1.18
CA ILE A 54 6.74 -14.80 2.11
C ILE A 54 8.09 -15.40 2.45
N VAL A 55 8.44 -15.41 3.74
CA VAL A 55 9.65 -16.03 4.27
C VAL A 55 9.21 -17.11 5.27
N ASN A 56 9.38 -18.38 4.90
CA ASN A 56 9.13 -19.51 5.80
C ASN A 56 10.45 -20.22 6.08
N GLN A 57 11.04 -19.94 7.24
CA GLN A 57 12.27 -20.56 7.72
C GLN A 57 11.99 -21.74 8.68
N LEU A 58 10.71 -22.14 8.81
CA LEU A 58 10.34 -23.33 9.56
C LEU A 58 10.58 -24.58 8.72
N THR A 59 10.79 -25.71 9.41
CA THR A 59 10.99 -27.04 8.79
C THR A 59 9.69 -27.67 8.25
N SER A 60 8.56 -26.96 8.34
CA SER A 60 7.25 -27.43 7.88
C SER A 60 6.72 -26.55 6.77
N ASN A 61 6.06 -27.18 5.79
CA ASN A 61 5.31 -26.44 4.78
C ASN A 61 4.15 -25.69 5.44
N ARG A 62 3.91 -24.49 4.93
CA ARG A 62 2.83 -23.61 5.37
C ARG A 62 2.04 -23.15 4.16
N SER A 63 0.90 -22.56 4.44
CA SER A 63 0.04 -21.89 3.49
C SER A 63 -0.58 -20.65 4.12
N LEU A 64 -0.95 -19.70 3.27
CA LEU A 64 -1.66 -18.51 3.66
C LEU A 64 -2.70 -18.11 2.61
N GLY A 65 -3.69 -17.36 3.05
CA GLY A 65 -4.62 -16.65 2.19
C GLY A 65 -4.61 -15.16 2.49
N LEU A 66 -4.81 -14.37 1.45
CA LEU A 66 -4.98 -12.92 1.51
C LEU A 66 -6.34 -12.57 0.95
N THR A 67 -7.14 -11.84 1.70
CA THR A 67 -8.39 -11.25 1.23
C THR A 67 -8.25 -9.75 1.22
N PHE A 68 -8.39 -9.17 0.03
CA PHE A 68 -8.45 -7.74 -0.19
C PHE A 68 -9.90 -7.29 -0.32
N GLU A 69 -10.25 -6.19 0.32
CA GLU A 69 -11.54 -5.53 0.16
C GLU A 69 -11.30 -4.06 -0.20
N SER A 70 -11.72 -3.68 -1.40
CA SER A 70 -11.73 -2.30 -1.87
C SER A 70 -13.14 -1.73 -1.72
N SER A 71 -13.27 -0.50 -1.24
CA SER A 71 -14.55 0.17 -1.04
C SER A 71 -14.50 1.65 -1.40
N ASN A 72 -15.65 2.19 -1.80
CA ASN A 72 -15.92 3.61 -1.96
C ASN A 72 -17.17 3.98 -1.15
N GLY A 73 -17.20 5.18 -0.56
CA GLY A 73 -18.34 5.65 0.25
C GLY A 73 -18.30 5.22 1.73
N TYR A 74 -19.28 5.69 2.49
CA TYR A 74 -19.35 5.51 3.95
C TYR A 74 -20.45 4.52 4.34
N GLY A 75 -20.11 3.44 5.05
CA GLY A 75 -21.07 2.44 5.51
C GLY A 75 -21.59 1.54 4.40
N ASP A 76 -22.91 1.37 4.30
CA ASP A 76 -23.56 0.44 3.37
C ASP A 76 -24.00 1.08 2.04
N SER A 77 -23.83 2.39 1.88
CA SER A 77 -24.13 3.11 0.64
C SER A 77 -23.02 3.01 -0.41
N GLY A 78 -21.93 2.33 -0.07
CA GLY A 78 -20.74 2.16 -0.89
C GLY A 78 -20.74 0.92 -1.76
N SER A 79 -20.00 0.94 -2.87
CA SER A 79 -19.66 -0.29 -3.60
C SER A 79 -18.44 -0.94 -2.95
N ARG A 80 -18.42 -2.27 -2.95
CA ARG A 80 -17.33 -3.07 -2.39
C ARG A 80 -16.89 -4.13 -3.38
N MET A 81 -15.59 -4.37 -3.42
CA MET A 81 -14.98 -5.41 -4.24
C MET A 81 -14.06 -6.25 -3.38
N LYS A 82 -14.34 -7.55 -3.31
CA LYS A 82 -13.59 -8.51 -2.50
C LYS A 82 -12.83 -9.47 -3.41
N THR A 83 -11.53 -9.58 -3.22
CA THR A 83 -10.66 -10.48 -3.98
C THR A 83 -9.81 -11.31 -3.04
N SER A 84 -9.71 -12.62 -3.28
CA SER A 84 -8.94 -13.53 -2.44
C SER A 84 -7.86 -14.25 -3.23
N PHE A 85 -6.67 -14.35 -2.65
CA PHE A 85 -5.51 -15.07 -3.17
C PHE A 85 -5.04 -16.09 -2.14
N SER A 86 -4.43 -17.18 -2.60
CA SER A 86 -3.86 -18.21 -1.73
C SER A 86 -2.46 -18.57 -2.21
N PHE A 87 -1.56 -18.81 -1.26
CA PHE A 87 -0.15 -19.06 -1.52
C PHE A 87 0.35 -20.23 -0.67
N ASP A 88 1.17 -21.06 -1.31
CA ASP A 88 1.97 -22.07 -0.62
C ASP A 88 3.29 -21.45 -0.15
N ALA A 89 3.73 -21.86 1.03
CA ALA A 89 4.97 -21.42 1.65
C ALA A 89 5.78 -22.67 2.04
N PRO A 90 6.57 -23.24 1.11
CA PRO A 90 7.39 -24.42 1.38
C PRO A 90 8.36 -24.19 2.55
N ALA A 91 8.68 -25.25 3.29
CA ALA A 91 9.65 -25.23 4.38
C ALA A 91 10.99 -24.65 3.93
N GLU A 92 11.59 -23.79 4.76
CA GLU A 92 12.92 -23.21 4.56
C GLU A 92 13.09 -22.48 3.20
N LYS A 93 12.01 -21.88 2.69
CA LYS A 93 11.99 -21.13 1.44
C LYS A 93 11.46 -19.71 1.63
N SER A 94 11.94 -18.83 0.74
CA SER A 94 11.40 -17.50 0.54
C SER A 94 10.83 -17.38 -0.86
N SER A 95 9.73 -16.66 -1.01
CA SER A 95 9.13 -16.35 -2.29
C SER A 95 8.66 -14.90 -2.33
N GLN A 96 8.61 -14.35 -3.52
CA GLN A 96 8.07 -13.02 -3.79
C GLN A 96 7.18 -13.12 -5.03
N GLN A 97 5.97 -12.57 -4.93
CA GLN A 97 5.00 -12.55 -6.02
C GLN A 97 4.33 -11.18 -6.07
N ASP A 98 4.20 -10.65 -7.28
CA ASP A 98 3.47 -9.41 -7.52
C ASP A 98 2.09 -9.77 -8.10
N ILE A 99 1.04 -9.20 -7.51
CA ILE A 99 -0.36 -9.43 -7.89
C ILE A 99 -1.04 -8.11 -8.22
N LEU A 100 -2.10 -8.19 -9.03
CA LEU A 100 -2.98 -7.06 -9.30
C LEU A 100 -4.27 -7.24 -8.53
N VAL A 101 -4.53 -6.35 -7.56
CA VAL A 101 -5.75 -6.35 -6.76
C VAL A 101 -6.79 -5.46 -7.44
N PRO A 102 -7.92 -5.99 -7.93
CA PRO A 102 -9.00 -5.20 -8.48
C PRO A 102 -9.54 -4.18 -7.48
N LEU A 103 -9.79 -2.96 -7.94
CA LEU A 103 -10.33 -1.86 -7.15
C LEU A 103 -11.75 -1.51 -7.59
N VAL A 104 -12.57 -1.10 -6.64
CA VAL A 104 -13.87 -0.51 -6.95
C VAL A 104 -13.69 0.81 -7.69
N ALA A 105 -14.53 1.07 -8.68
CA ALA A 105 -14.50 2.35 -9.39
C ALA A 105 -15.13 3.44 -8.53
N LEU A 106 -14.42 4.56 -8.33
CA LEU A 106 -14.99 5.76 -7.71
C LEU A 106 -16.01 6.39 -8.67
N CYS A 107 -17.28 6.39 -8.27
CA CYS A 107 -18.36 7.03 -9.03
C CYS A 107 -18.97 8.19 -8.22
N GLY A 108 -18.31 9.35 -8.23
CA GLY A 108 -18.73 10.53 -7.47
C GLY A 108 -18.25 10.56 -6.01
N ASP A 109 -17.65 9.48 -5.52
CA ASP A 109 -17.01 9.43 -4.21
C ASP A 109 -15.61 10.03 -4.23
N SER A 110 -15.26 10.68 -3.12
CA SER A 110 -13.95 11.32 -2.95
C SER A 110 -12.94 10.44 -2.21
N SER A 111 -13.24 9.18 -1.92
CA SER A 111 -12.38 8.33 -1.10
C SER A 111 -12.31 6.89 -1.61
N ALA A 112 -11.10 6.38 -1.77
CA ALA A 112 -10.84 4.97 -2.02
C ALA A 112 -10.16 4.36 -0.80
N GLU A 113 -10.66 3.21 -0.35
CA GLU A 113 -10.06 2.39 0.69
C GLU A 113 -9.78 0.99 0.16
N VAL A 114 -8.66 0.43 0.59
CA VAL A 114 -8.28 -0.96 0.35
C VAL A 114 -7.80 -1.53 1.67
N SER A 115 -8.46 -2.57 2.15
CA SER A 115 -8.00 -3.35 3.29
C SER A 115 -7.50 -4.72 2.83
N VAL A 116 -6.56 -5.28 3.59
CA VAL A 116 -6.06 -6.64 3.40
C VAL A 116 -6.15 -7.42 4.71
N ASN A 117 -6.61 -8.67 4.62
CA ASN A 117 -6.68 -9.61 5.72
C ASN A 117 -5.86 -10.85 5.38
N LEU A 118 -4.84 -11.14 6.20
CA LEU A 118 -4.07 -12.38 6.17
C LEU A 118 -4.75 -13.42 7.07
N TYR A 119 -4.78 -14.66 6.59
CA TYR A 119 -5.17 -15.83 7.36
C TYR A 119 -4.37 -17.07 6.93
N GLY A 120 -4.43 -18.12 7.75
CA GLY A 120 -3.81 -19.41 7.48
C GLY A 120 -2.69 -19.76 8.46
N SER A 121 -1.86 -20.71 8.07
CA SER A 121 -0.84 -21.30 8.95
C SER A 121 0.43 -20.44 9.12
N MET A 122 0.56 -19.37 8.32
CA MET A 122 1.57 -18.30 8.48
C MET A 122 1.09 -17.17 9.39
N GLY A 123 -0.08 -17.30 10.03
CA GLY A 123 -0.62 -16.34 10.98
C GLY A 123 -1.79 -15.55 10.43
N SER A 124 -2.12 -14.47 11.12
CA SER A 124 -3.23 -13.58 10.82
C SER A 124 -2.84 -12.14 11.05
N GLY A 125 -3.34 -11.24 10.22
CA GLY A 125 -3.07 -9.82 10.35
C GLY A 125 -3.94 -9.01 9.42
N THR A 126 -4.00 -7.71 9.67
CA THR A 126 -4.74 -6.77 8.84
C THR A 126 -3.86 -5.59 8.48
N GLY A 127 -4.17 -4.98 7.35
CA GLY A 127 -3.48 -3.80 6.85
C GLY A 127 -4.39 -3.07 5.88
N GLY A 128 -3.93 -1.92 5.40
CA GLY A 128 -4.71 -1.18 4.43
C GLY A 128 -4.04 0.07 3.92
N LEU A 129 -4.69 0.66 2.95
CA LEU A 129 -4.30 1.88 2.28
C LEU A 129 -5.56 2.65 1.91
N SER A 130 -5.54 3.97 2.10
CA SER A 130 -6.63 4.83 1.68
C SER A 130 -6.09 6.10 1.04
N ALA A 131 -6.91 6.70 0.18
CA ALA A 131 -6.63 8.00 -0.41
C ALA A 131 -7.92 8.78 -0.66
N GLN A 132 -7.75 10.10 -0.66
CA GLN A 132 -8.79 11.05 -1.03
C GLN A 132 -8.54 11.57 -2.46
N TYR A 133 -9.62 11.79 -3.19
CA TYR A 133 -9.66 12.23 -4.58
C TYR A 133 -10.64 13.40 -4.71
N ALA A 134 -10.25 14.46 -5.41
CA ALA A 134 -11.23 15.42 -5.90
C ALA A 134 -11.81 14.92 -7.24
N PRO A 135 -13.11 15.14 -7.53
CA PRO A 135 -13.75 14.64 -8.74
C PRO A 135 -13.07 15.03 -10.06
N GLU A 136 -12.41 16.19 -10.09
CA GLU A 136 -11.71 16.71 -11.27
C GLU A 136 -10.19 16.53 -11.20
N GLN A 137 -9.67 15.88 -10.16
CA GLN A 137 -8.23 15.68 -10.01
C GLN A 137 -7.74 14.61 -11.00
N PRO A 138 -6.69 14.90 -11.80
CA PRO A 138 -6.08 13.89 -12.65
C PRO A 138 -5.41 12.79 -11.82
N ALA A 139 -5.52 11.55 -12.27
CA ALA A 139 -4.77 10.43 -11.71
C ALA A 139 -3.31 10.49 -12.21
N VAL A 140 -2.39 10.90 -11.33
CA VAL A 140 -0.97 11.06 -11.66
C VAL A 140 -0.11 10.04 -10.90
N LEU A 141 0.81 9.39 -11.60
CA LEU A 141 1.87 8.53 -11.05
C LEU A 141 3.22 9.20 -11.33
N LEU A 142 4.05 9.36 -10.30
CA LEU A 142 5.40 9.92 -10.42
C LEU A 142 6.42 8.96 -9.82
N GLY A 143 7.56 8.81 -10.49
CA GLY A 143 8.70 8.11 -9.88
C GLY A 143 9.21 8.91 -8.67
N GLU A 144 9.69 8.21 -7.63
CA GLU A 144 10.15 8.82 -6.38
C GLU A 144 11.10 10.02 -6.61
N ASN A 145 12.04 9.87 -7.54
CA ASN A 145 13.04 10.89 -7.89
C ASN A 145 12.44 12.22 -8.38
N LEU A 146 11.26 12.19 -9.00
CA LEU A 146 10.54 13.38 -9.46
C LEU A 146 9.59 13.91 -8.40
N PHE A 147 9.03 13.01 -7.58
CA PHE A 147 8.08 13.36 -6.55
C PHE A 147 8.76 14.08 -5.39
N THR A 148 9.80 13.51 -4.79
CA THR A 148 10.37 13.98 -3.51
C THR A 148 10.83 15.45 -3.52
N PRO A 149 11.48 15.96 -4.57
CA PRO A 149 11.88 17.37 -4.62
C PRO A 149 10.69 18.34 -4.75
N ASN A 150 9.58 17.91 -5.36
CA ASN A 150 8.48 18.79 -5.78
C ASN A 150 7.17 18.57 -4.99
N ALA A 151 7.14 17.53 -4.15
CA ALA A 151 5.98 17.01 -3.44
C ALA A 151 5.16 18.09 -2.73
N SER A 152 5.81 18.85 -1.85
CA SER A 152 5.14 19.82 -0.99
C SER A 152 4.58 21.02 -1.77
N MET A 153 5.23 21.42 -2.87
CA MET A 153 4.74 22.50 -3.73
C MET A 153 3.53 22.04 -4.56
N LEU A 154 3.58 20.84 -5.12
CA LEU A 154 2.49 20.28 -5.92
C LEU A 154 1.28 19.94 -5.06
N ASP A 155 1.47 19.32 -3.90
CA ASP A 155 0.40 19.04 -2.94
C ASP A 155 -0.24 20.35 -2.43
N ALA A 156 0.57 21.39 -2.17
CA ALA A 156 0.06 22.71 -1.77
C ALA A 156 -0.76 23.38 -2.89
N GLU A 157 -0.38 23.22 -4.16
CA GLU A 157 -1.12 23.81 -5.28
C GLU A 157 -2.44 23.07 -5.54
N VAL A 158 -2.43 21.74 -5.44
CA VAL A 158 -3.65 20.92 -5.48
C VAL A 158 -4.58 21.28 -4.32
N ALA A 159 -4.07 21.47 -3.11
CA ALA A 159 -4.88 21.87 -1.97
C ALA A 159 -5.54 23.25 -2.16
N LYS A 160 -4.92 24.17 -2.90
CA LYS A 160 -5.52 25.48 -3.26
C LYS A 160 -6.64 25.34 -4.30
N LEU A 161 -6.45 24.47 -5.29
CA LEU A 161 -7.40 24.28 -6.39
C LEU A 161 -8.59 23.40 -6.00
N TYR A 162 -8.35 22.42 -5.14
CA TYR A 162 -9.30 21.39 -4.74
C TYR A 162 -9.45 21.40 -3.22
N SER A 163 -10.11 22.42 -2.69
CA SER A 163 -10.42 22.47 -1.25
C SER A 163 -11.43 21.38 -0.90
N SER A 164 -11.01 20.35 -0.19
CA SER A 164 -11.92 19.37 0.40
C SER A 164 -12.64 20.00 1.59
N TYR A 165 -13.97 19.86 1.63
CA TYR A 165 -14.83 20.28 2.72
C TYR A 165 -14.61 19.33 3.92
N ARG A 166 -13.47 19.43 4.62
CA ARG A 166 -13.09 18.82 5.93
C ARG A 166 -11.57 18.59 6.11
N GLY A 167 -10.71 19.50 5.65
CA GLY A 167 -9.33 19.60 6.16
C GLY A 167 -8.40 18.41 5.91
N SER A 168 -8.72 17.52 4.97
CA SER A 168 -7.82 16.44 4.52
C SER A 168 -7.31 16.80 3.13
N ALA A 169 -6.03 17.18 3.01
CA ALA A 169 -5.44 17.61 1.75
C ALA A 169 -5.36 16.43 0.77
N SER A 170 -5.92 16.61 -0.43
CA SER A 170 -5.73 15.68 -1.55
C SER A 170 -4.26 15.67 -1.98
N GLN A 171 -3.69 14.48 -2.12
CA GLN A 171 -2.31 14.31 -2.60
C GLN A 171 -2.27 14.35 -4.12
N PHE A 172 -1.35 15.13 -4.71
CA PHE A 172 -1.26 15.33 -6.16
C PHE A 172 -1.05 14.01 -6.92
N ALA A 173 0.01 13.27 -6.59
CA ALA A 173 0.42 12.08 -7.34
C ALA A 173 0.71 10.87 -6.45
N ALA A 174 0.59 9.68 -7.02
CA ALA A 174 1.03 8.43 -6.40
C ALA A 174 2.50 8.29 -6.68
N LYS A 175 3.26 7.72 -5.75
CA LYS A 175 4.68 7.47 -5.96
C LYS A 175 4.93 6.01 -6.28
N PHE A 176 5.97 5.74 -7.06
CA PHE A 176 6.51 4.39 -7.24
C PHE A 176 8.05 4.43 -7.23
N ASP A 177 8.66 3.32 -6.83
CA ASP A 177 10.10 3.12 -6.98
C ASP A 177 10.38 2.65 -8.41
N ALA A 178 11.29 3.34 -9.11
CA ALA A 178 11.73 3.01 -10.47
C ALA A 178 13.03 2.22 -10.47
#